data_AF-A0A2K8VA11-F1
#
_entry.id   AF-A0A2K8VA11-F1
#
_cell.length_a   1.000
_cell.length_b   1.000
_cell.length_c   1.000
_cell.angle_alpha   90.00
_cell.angle_beta   90.00
_cell.angle_gamma   90.00
#
_symmetry.space_group_name_H-M   'P 1'
#
loop_
_entity.id
_entity.type
_entity.pdbx_description
1 polymer ?
#
loop_
_entity_poly.entity_id
_entity_poly.type
_entity_poly.pdbx_seq_one_letter_code
_entity_poly.pdbx_strand_id
1 'polypeptide(L)'
;MLKFFKKKKQTNFNIKCATDYVKINEHMLDFPCSNEDLTKIFGEPTRKISSSNEYLIWDEFGFLCSVNDNDQILSLSVYQGNNNPSEYVPQTSFYGKLFFEEDDITFNEFSKIGLGKIAIHRLGSEAETRFGFSIGVNNDFKG
;
A
#
# COMPACT_ATOMS: atom_id res chain seq x y z
N MET A 1 9.32 -36.77 -7.01
CA MET A 1 8.43 -35.68 -7.46
C MET A 1 8.13 -34.77 -6.28
N LEU A 2 8.74 -33.58 -6.22
CA LEU A 2 8.38 -32.60 -5.20
C LEU A 2 7.01 -32.02 -5.54
N LYS A 3 6.03 -32.27 -4.67
CA LYS A 3 4.76 -31.55 -4.70
C LYS A 3 5.04 -30.12 -4.25
N PHE A 4 5.12 -29.19 -5.19
CA PHE A 4 5.10 -27.77 -4.87
C PHE A 4 3.72 -27.45 -4.29
N PHE A 5 3.64 -27.32 -2.97
CA PHE A 5 2.47 -26.77 -2.29
C PHE A 5 2.31 -25.34 -2.80
N LYS A 6 1.39 -25.12 -3.75
CA LYS A 6 0.95 -23.76 -4.10
C LYS A 6 0.37 -23.15 -2.84
N LYS A 7 1.11 -22.22 -2.23
CA LYS A 7 0.61 -21.40 -1.11
C LYS A 7 -0.69 -20.75 -1.61
N LYS A 8 -1.78 -20.92 -0.87
CA LYS A 8 -3.09 -20.39 -1.26
C LYS A 8 -2.94 -18.88 -1.40
N LYS A 9 -3.25 -18.33 -2.58
CA LYS A 9 -3.09 -16.90 -2.88
C LYS A 9 -3.94 -16.11 -1.89
N GLN A 10 -3.32 -15.24 -1.12
CA GLN A 10 -4.02 -14.41 -0.14
C GLN A 10 -4.83 -13.35 -0.87
N THR A 11 -6.13 -13.28 -0.59
CA THR A 11 -7.05 -12.37 -1.29
C THR A 11 -7.53 -11.22 -0.42
N ASN A 12 -7.38 -11.33 0.91
CA ASN A 12 -7.84 -10.33 1.86
C ASN A 12 -6.64 -9.78 2.65
N PHE A 13 -6.57 -8.46 2.76
CA PHE A 13 -5.49 -7.74 3.45
C PHE A 13 -6.06 -6.89 4.58
N ASN A 14 -5.50 -7.05 5.78
CA ASN A 14 -5.75 -6.16 6.91
C ASN A 14 -4.51 -5.31 7.12
N ILE A 15 -4.63 -4.01 6.92
CA ILE A 15 -3.54 -3.07 7.19
C ILE A 15 -3.80 -2.49 8.58
N LYS A 16 -2.92 -2.80 9.52
CA LYS A 16 -2.96 -2.28 10.88
C LYS A 16 -1.85 -1.26 11.04
N CYS A 17 -2.23 -0.06 11.43
CA CYS A 17 -1.33 1.04 11.71
C CYS A 17 -1.44 1.41 13.18
N ALA A 18 -0.31 1.68 13.82
CA ALA A 18 -0.26 2.28 15.13
C ALA A 18 0.83 3.36 15.13
N THR A 19 0.97 4.06 16.25
CA THR A 19 1.92 5.17 16.38
C THR A 19 3.33 4.85 15.88
N ASP A 20 3.83 3.63 16.05
CA ASP A 20 5.21 3.26 15.70
C ASP A 20 5.33 2.06 14.75
N TYR A 21 4.21 1.55 14.21
CA TYR A 21 4.28 0.41 13.29
C TYR A 21 3.21 0.41 12.21
N VAL A 22 3.55 -0.27 11.11
CA VAL A 22 2.62 -0.73 10.10
C VAL A 22 2.74 -2.24 9.99
N LYS A 23 1.60 -2.91 9.96
CA LYS A 23 1.50 -4.36 9.82
C LYS A 23 0.48 -4.68 8.74
N ILE A 24 0.88 -5.43 7.72
CA ILE A 24 -0.03 -5.93 6.70
C ILE A 24 -0.24 -7.42 6.95
N ASN A 25 -1.43 -7.77 7.40
CA ASN A 25 -1.78 -9.07 7.96
C ASN A 25 -0.87 -9.43 9.14
N GLU A 26 -0.01 -10.44 8.96
CA GLU A 26 0.94 -10.91 9.96
C GLU A 26 2.37 -10.36 9.77
N HIS A 27 2.59 -9.52 8.75
CA HIS A 27 3.92 -9.01 8.39
C HIS A 27 4.10 -7.56 8.84
N MET A 28 5.14 -7.30 9.64
CA MET A 28 5.60 -5.95 9.96
C MET A 28 6.24 -5.33 8.72
N LEU A 29 5.98 -4.04 8.50
CA LEU A 29 6.52 -3.28 7.38
C LEU A 29 7.01 -1.92 7.89
N ASP A 30 8.31 -1.68 7.75
CA ASP A 30 8.94 -0.41 8.09
C ASP A 30 9.19 0.40 6.82
N PHE A 31 8.99 1.71 6.87
CA PHE A 31 9.35 2.60 5.76
C PHE A 31 10.63 3.38 6.10
N PRO A 32 11.58 3.51 5.16
CA PRO A 32 11.57 2.92 3.81
C PRO A 32 11.69 1.39 3.81
N CYS A 33 10.98 0.72 2.89
CA CYS A 33 11.10 -0.73 2.66
C CYS A 33 11.73 -1.05 1.30
N SER A 34 12.05 -2.32 1.08
CA SER A 34 12.53 -2.84 -0.21
C SER A 34 11.43 -3.54 -1.00
N ASN A 35 11.65 -3.72 -2.31
CA ASN A 35 10.78 -4.57 -3.13
C ASN A 35 10.67 -6.01 -2.57
N GLU A 36 11.75 -6.54 -2.00
CA GLU A 36 11.75 -7.90 -1.41
C GLU A 36 10.76 -8.00 -0.24
N ASP A 37 10.65 -6.95 0.58
CA ASP A 37 9.72 -6.91 1.71
C ASP A 37 8.27 -6.97 1.22
N LEU A 38 7.94 -6.23 0.16
CA LEU A 38 6.60 -6.26 -0.44
C LEU A 38 6.32 -7.59 -1.15
N THR A 39 7.29 -8.17 -1.86
CA THR A 39 7.12 -9.48 -2.50
C THR A 39 6.88 -10.60 -1.49
N LYS A 40 7.42 -10.50 -0.26
CA LYS A 40 7.11 -11.46 0.82
C LYS A 40 5.64 -11.40 1.24
N ILE A 41 5.01 -10.22 1.16
CA ILE A 41 3.62 -9.99 1.58
C ILE A 41 2.64 -10.28 0.44
N PHE A 42 2.93 -9.76 -0.75
CA PHE A 42 2.00 -9.74 -1.89
C PHE A 42 2.38 -10.75 -2.99
N GLY A 43 3.60 -11.27 -3.00
CA GLY A 43 4.16 -11.94 -4.17
C GLY A 43 4.64 -10.95 -5.23
N GLU A 44 4.97 -11.44 -6.42
CA GLU A 44 5.44 -10.57 -7.51
C GLU A 44 4.37 -9.56 -7.96
N PRO A 45 4.74 -8.31 -8.27
CA PRO A 45 3.80 -7.33 -8.82
C PRO A 45 3.25 -7.80 -10.17
N THR A 46 1.97 -7.54 -10.40
CA THR A 46 1.28 -7.86 -11.66
C THR A 46 1.82 -7.02 -12.81
N ARG A 47 2.18 -5.76 -12.54
CA ARG A 47 2.77 -4.84 -13.51
C ARG A 47 3.94 -4.09 -12.91
N LYS A 48 4.94 -3.84 -13.76
CA LYS A 48 6.04 -2.92 -13.50
C LYS A 48 6.03 -1.87 -14.60
N ILE A 49 6.02 -0.59 -14.24
CA ILE A 49 6.03 0.52 -15.18
C ILE A 49 7.24 1.38 -14.89
N SER A 50 8.18 1.48 -15.83
CA SER A 50 9.35 2.34 -15.71
C SER A 50 9.07 3.65 -16.44
N SER A 51 9.02 4.77 -15.71
CA SER A 51 8.95 6.11 -16.29
C SER A 51 10.05 6.99 -15.71
N SER A 52 9.72 8.02 -14.92
CA SER A 52 10.71 8.75 -14.11
C SER A 52 11.13 7.96 -12.87
N ASN A 53 10.24 7.12 -12.36
CA ASN A 53 10.50 6.14 -11.29
C ASN A 53 10.03 4.76 -11.78
N GLU A 54 10.45 3.69 -11.11
CA GLU A 54 9.84 2.37 -11.29
C GLU A 54 8.60 2.26 -10.41
N TYR A 55 7.46 1.92 -11.01
CA TYR A 55 6.21 1.66 -10.30
C TYR A 55 5.94 0.16 -10.24
N LEU A 56 5.64 -0.33 -9.04
CA LEU A 56 5.24 -1.71 -8.81
C LEU A 56 3.75 -1.75 -8.47
N ILE A 57 2.98 -2.53 -9.22
CA ILE A 57 1.52 -2.54 -9.13
C ILE A 57 1.03 -3.97 -8.93
N TRP A 58 0.23 -4.18 -7.88
CA TRP A 58 -0.50 -5.42 -7.63
C TRP A 58 -1.98 -5.18 -7.93
N ASP A 59 -2.34 -5.27 -9.21
CA ASP A 59 -3.67 -4.91 -9.72
C ASP A 59 -4.79 -5.66 -9.02
N GLU A 60 -4.57 -6.95 -8.78
CA GLU A 60 -5.49 -7.88 -8.14
C GLU A 60 -5.78 -7.56 -6.67
N PHE A 61 -4.94 -6.74 -6.03
CA PHE A 61 -5.05 -6.40 -4.61
C PHE A 61 -5.29 -4.91 -4.38
N GLY A 62 -5.16 -4.07 -5.42
CA GLY A 62 -5.34 -2.64 -5.28
C GLY A 62 -4.15 -1.89 -4.69
N PHE A 63 -2.93 -2.45 -4.75
CA PHE A 63 -1.71 -1.82 -4.22
C PHE A 63 -0.80 -1.24 -5.32
N LEU A 64 -0.17 -0.11 -5.01
CA LEU A 64 0.81 0.59 -5.84
C LEU A 64 1.93 1.16 -4.97
N CYS A 65 3.16 1.08 -5.44
CA CYS A 65 4.26 1.88 -4.90
C CYS A 65 5.22 2.33 -6.00
N SER A 66 6.09 3.28 -5.68
CA SER A 66 7.21 3.67 -6.53
C SER A 66 8.54 3.36 -5.82
N VAL A 67 9.49 2.84 -6.58
CA VAL A 67 10.87 2.62 -6.18
C VAL A 67 11.68 3.85 -6.59
N ASN A 68 12.44 4.41 -5.65
CA ASN A 68 13.34 5.53 -5.92
C ASN A 68 14.72 5.05 -6.42
N ASP A 69 15.60 6.00 -6.76
CA ASP A 69 16.94 5.72 -7.29
C ASP A 69 17.86 4.93 -6.32
N ASN A 70 17.50 4.83 -5.03
CA ASN A 70 18.22 4.06 -4.02
C ASN A 70 17.61 2.66 -3.78
N ASP A 71 16.74 2.19 -4.68
CA ASP A 71 15.97 0.94 -4.54
C ASP A 71 15.07 0.91 -3.28
N GLN A 72 14.64 2.08 -2.81
CA GLN A 72 13.79 2.23 -1.63
C GLN A 72 12.37 2.59 -2.01
N ILE A 73 11.44 2.03 -1.25
CA ILE A 73 10.01 2.35 -1.31
C ILE A 73 9.67 3.17 -0.07
N LEU A 74 9.30 4.42 -0.28
CA LEU A 74 9.01 5.37 0.80
C LEU A 74 7.54 5.32 1.23
N SER A 75 6.67 4.80 0.38
CA SER A 75 5.23 4.72 0.65
C SER A 75 4.56 3.64 -0.17
N LEU A 76 3.47 3.10 0.37
CA LEU A 76 2.57 2.16 -0.27
C LEU A 76 1.17 2.78 -0.35
N SER A 77 0.62 2.85 -1.56
CA SER A 77 -0.70 3.41 -1.82
C SER A 77 -1.70 2.30 -2.16
N VAL A 78 -2.96 2.52 -1.76
CA VAL A 78 -4.10 1.72 -2.18
C VAL A 78 -5.22 2.59 -2.70
N TYR A 79 -6.04 2.04 -3.60
CA TYR A 79 -7.14 2.75 -4.24
C TYR A 79 -8.46 1.99 -4.09
N GLN A 80 -9.55 2.72 -3.88
CA GLN A 80 -10.92 2.20 -3.79
C GLN A 80 -11.81 2.62 -4.96
N GLY A 81 -11.33 3.51 -5.82
CA GLY A 81 -12.10 3.96 -6.99
C GLY A 81 -12.32 2.84 -8.00
N ASN A 82 -13.58 2.61 -8.39
CA ASN A 82 -13.96 1.53 -9.30
C ASN A 82 -13.74 1.84 -10.80
N ASN A 83 -13.30 3.05 -11.15
CA ASN A 83 -13.22 3.54 -12.52
C ASN A 83 -12.00 4.44 -12.71
N ASN A 84 -10.80 3.88 -12.64
CA ASN A 84 -9.60 4.66 -12.88
C ASN A 84 -8.99 4.34 -14.26
N PRO A 85 -9.02 5.29 -15.21
CA PRO A 85 -8.50 5.06 -16.56
C PRO A 85 -6.96 5.12 -16.64
N SER A 86 -6.29 5.48 -15.55
CA SER A 86 -4.83 5.63 -15.55
C SER A 86 -4.13 4.27 -15.50
N GLU A 87 -3.15 4.06 -16.37
CA GLU A 87 -2.28 2.88 -16.31
C GLU A 87 -1.42 2.85 -15.03
N TYR A 88 -1.20 3.99 -14.38
CA TYR A 88 -0.36 4.12 -13.19
C TYR A 88 -1.07 3.74 -11.89
N VAL A 89 -2.33 3.32 -11.95
CA VAL A 89 -3.06 2.85 -10.77
C VAL A 89 -3.45 1.38 -10.90
N PRO A 90 -3.76 0.71 -9.78
CA PRO A 90 -4.31 -0.64 -9.81
C PRO A 90 -5.65 -0.71 -10.53
N GLN A 91 -5.85 -1.78 -11.30
CA GLN A 91 -7.10 -2.03 -12.04
C GLN A 91 -8.25 -2.54 -11.16
N THR A 92 -7.96 -3.12 -10.00
CA THR A 92 -8.98 -3.56 -9.03
C THR A 92 -8.89 -2.71 -7.77
N SER A 93 -10.05 -2.35 -7.22
CA SER A 93 -10.15 -1.68 -5.92
C SER A 93 -9.64 -2.58 -4.80
N PHE A 94 -8.98 -1.96 -3.82
CA PHE A 94 -8.59 -2.60 -2.57
C PHE A 94 -9.84 -3.06 -1.80
N TYR A 95 -9.90 -4.35 -1.48
CA TYR A 95 -11.02 -5.00 -0.75
C TYR A 95 -10.66 -5.38 0.69
N GLY A 96 -9.59 -4.81 1.23
CA GLY A 96 -9.15 -5.04 2.60
C GLY A 96 -9.71 -4.05 3.62
N LYS A 97 -9.17 -4.10 4.84
CA LYS A 97 -9.51 -3.19 5.93
C LYS A 97 -8.28 -2.40 6.39
N LEU A 98 -8.52 -1.19 6.87
CA LEU A 98 -7.51 -0.34 7.51
C LEU A 98 -7.89 -0.16 8.97
N PHE A 99 -6.96 -0.44 9.86
CA PHE A 99 -7.12 -0.23 11.29
C PHE A 99 -6.11 0.81 11.76
N PHE A 100 -6.55 1.75 12.60
CA PHE A 100 -5.67 2.59 13.38
C PHE A 100 -5.80 2.21 14.85
N GLU A 101 -4.69 1.79 15.45
CA GLU A 101 -4.66 1.06 16.72
C GLU A 101 -5.56 -0.20 16.63
N GLU A 102 -6.70 -0.22 17.33
CA GLU A 102 -7.68 -1.32 17.28
C GLU A 102 -8.97 -0.96 16.52
N ASP A 103 -9.12 0.30 16.09
CA ASP A 103 -10.33 0.79 15.44
C ASP A 103 -10.26 0.61 13.92
N ASP A 104 -11.33 0.08 13.32
CA ASP A 104 -11.53 0.03 11.86
C ASP A 104 -11.84 1.43 11.37
N ILE A 105 -10.99 1.99 10.51
CA ILE A 105 -11.14 3.35 9.98
C ILE A 105 -11.44 3.32 8.49
N THR A 106 -12.42 4.11 8.07
CA THR A 106 -12.73 4.27 6.64
C THR A 106 -11.95 5.43 6.03
N PHE A 107 -11.77 5.43 4.72
CA PHE A 107 -10.91 6.40 4.04
C PHE A 107 -11.51 7.81 3.98
N ASN A 108 -12.77 7.96 4.39
CA ASN A 108 -13.46 9.25 4.47
C ASN A 108 -13.26 9.96 5.83
N GLU A 109 -12.76 9.25 6.85
CA GLU A 109 -12.69 9.75 8.23
C GLU A 109 -11.46 10.62 8.52
N PHE A 110 -10.45 10.62 7.63
CA PHE A 110 -9.21 11.34 7.84
C PHE A 110 -8.70 12.02 6.57
N SER A 111 -7.90 13.08 6.75
CA SER A 111 -7.07 13.66 5.69
C SER A 111 -5.61 13.19 5.83
N LYS A 112 -5.08 13.25 7.06
CA LYS A 112 -3.77 12.74 7.44
C LYS A 112 -3.79 12.27 8.89
N ILE A 113 -3.16 11.13 9.18
CA ILE A 113 -2.89 10.62 10.53
C ILE A 113 -1.38 10.48 10.67
N GLY A 114 -0.79 11.18 11.63
CA GLY A 114 0.64 11.05 11.95
C GLY A 114 0.89 9.85 12.86
N LEU A 115 1.87 9.02 12.48
CA LEU A 115 2.28 7.79 13.16
C LEU A 115 3.79 7.89 13.44
N GLY A 116 4.20 8.94 14.17
CA GLY A 116 5.61 9.25 14.37
C GLY A 116 6.34 9.56 13.05
N LYS A 117 7.31 8.71 12.67
CA LYS A 117 8.13 8.86 11.46
C LYS A 117 7.39 8.57 10.16
N ILE A 118 6.21 7.96 10.25
CA ILE A 118 5.36 7.64 9.11
C ILE A 118 3.98 8.29 9.28
N ALA A 119 3.19 8.30 8.21
CA ALA A 119 1.84 8.85 8.23
C ALA A 119 0.94 8.12 7.23
N ILE A 120 -0.37 8.13 7.53
CA ILE A 120 -1.43 7.75 6.62
C ILE A 120 -1.98 9.03 6.00
N HIS A 121 -2.02 9.09 4.67
CA HIS A 121 -2.55 10.22 3.91
C HIS A 121 -3.70 9.77 3.04
N ARG A 122 -4.84 10.46 3.12
CA ARG A 122 -5.92 10.22 2.16
C ARG A 122 -5.51 10.68 0.77
N LEU A 123 -5.81 9.87 -0.22
CA LEU A 123 -5.66 10.20 -1.64
C LEU A 123 -7.02 10.58 -2.19
N GLY A 124 -7.13 11.79 -2.71
CA GLY A 124 -8.37 12.31 -3.31
C GLY A 124 -9.59 12.32 -2.39
N SER A 125 -10.76 12.28 -3.01
CA SER A 125 -12.11 12.23 -2.44
C SER A 125 -12.94 11.16 -3.15
N GLU A 126 -14.06 10.73 -2.58
CA GLU A 126 -14.88 9.61 -3.09
C GLU A 126 -15.35 9.78 -4.55
N ALA A 127 -15.51 11.03 -5.01
CA ALA A 127 -15.87 11.34 -6.39
C ALA A 127 -14.69 11.25 -7.39
N GLU A 128 -13.45 11.12 -6.90
CA GLU A 128 -12.24 11.10 -7.71
C GLU A 128 -11.74 9.68 -7.98
N THR A 129 -11.19 9.47 -9.18
CA THR A 129 -10.65 8.17 -9.61
C THR A 129 -9.49 7.67 -8.73
N ARG A 130 -8.79 8.60 -8.06
CA ARG A 130 -7.64 8.34 -7.19
C ARG A 130 -8.02 8.23 -5.70
N PHE A 131 -9.29 7.97 -5.41
CA PHE A 131 -9.75 7.79 -4.04
C PHE A 131 -9.06 6.58 -3.36
N GLY A 132 -8.49 6.81 -2.18
CA GLY A 132 -7.80 5.79 -1.41
C GLY A 132 -6.93 6.39 -0.32
N PHE A 133 -5.81 5.75 0.00
CA PHE A 133 -4.83 6.30 0.93
C PHE A 133 -3.41 5.83 0.60
N SER A 134 -2.42 6.52 1.16
CA SER A 134 -1.02 6.15 1.13
C SER A 134 -0.47 6.09 2.54
N ILE A 135 0.32 5.06 2.85
CA ILE A 135 1.07 4.93 4.10
C ILE A 135 2.55 5.02 3.76
N GLY A 136 3.32 5.82 4.48
CA GLY A 136 4.76 5.93 4.23
C GLY A 136 5.44 6.97 5.09
N VAL A 137 6.69 7.29 4.72
CA VAL A 137 7.53 8.29 5.41
C VAL A 137 6.80 9.62 5.54
N ASN A 138 6.77 10.15 6.76
CA ASN A 138 6.17 11.43 7.07
C ASN A 138 7.18 12.55 6.83
N ASN A 139 7.18 13.15 5.64
CA ASN A 139 8.11 14.24 5.30
C ASN A 139 7.89 15.54 6.10
N ASP A 140 6.75 15.69 6.78
CA ASP A 140 6.50 16.82 7.69
C ASP A 140 7.13 16.59 9.08
N PHE A 141 7.55 15.35 9.37
CA PHE A 141 8.27 15.02 10.59
C PHE A 141 9.73 15.47 10.43
N LYS A 142 10.02 16.69 10.87
CA LYS A 142 11.40 17.14 11.09
C LYS A 142 11.91 16.45 12.36
N GLY A 143 12.67 15.38 12.19
CA GLY A 143 13.49 14.79 13.26
C GLY A 143 14.58 15.74 13.73
#